data_AF-L2GN60-F1
#
_entry.id   AF-L2GN60-F1
#
_cell.length_a   1.000
_cell.length_b   1.000
_cell.length_c   1.000
_cell.angle_alpha   90.00
_cell.angle_beta   90.00
_cell.angle_gamma   90.00
#
_symmetry.space_group_name_H-M   'P 1'
#
loop_
_entity.id
_entity.type
_entity.pdbx_description
1 polymer ?
#
loop_
_entity_poly.entity_id
_entity_poly.type
_entity_poly.pdbx_seq_one_letter_code
_entity_poly.pdbx_strand_id
1 'polypeptide(L)'
;MEADEIEVFKQKKLLKFLRDVRGNGTSMISIIIPPKEQLCRTVQMLTDEYGTATNIKSRVNRLSVLTAISSAQAKLKTISKTPKNGLALYVGEILTQDNKEKKIAYAIEPIKPINTSLYMCDSRFHVEDVLALFEDDTKYGFVVIDGHGAIFATLQGNIQTILQQITVDLPKKHGRGGQSSVRFARLRVEKRQAYVKKVAEICTNVFITNSVSNVEGIILAGHSDLKNELNSIIDQRLAVIKTVDTNYSGKNGLNQAIELCEDVLKDVRFSKEKKVLQKFFDELNLNTGMYCYGFKATIGCLESGAIDTLIVWENLDSEYEDTLFIDWIAENYKNYGCKLVFVSDKSGEGTQFVEGFGGLGGILRYKIDIETFDEEEELSSFSAEDDIF
;
A
#
# COMPACT_ATOMS: atom_id res chain seq x y z
N MET A 1 -5.38 7.02 -11.77
CA MET A 1 -6.21 6.43 -10.71
C MET A 1 -5.40 6.58 -9.42
N GLU A 2 -5.35 7.80 -8.89
CA GLU A 2 -4.66 8.17 -7.64
C GLU A 2 -5.73 8.47 -6.59
N ALA A 3 -6.58 7.48 -6.35
CA ALA A 3 -7.58 7.42 -5.30
C ALA A 3 -7.36 6.03 -4.70
N ASP A 4 -6.96 5.82 -3.44
CA ASP A 4 -6.99 6.69 -2.27
C ASP A 4 -5.93 6.24 -1.25
N GLU A 5 -4.68 6.71 -1.33
CA GLU A 5 -3.68 6.46 -0.26
C GLU A 5 -4.18 7.00 1.09
N ILE A 6 -5.03 8.04 1.08
CA ILE A 6 -5.70 8.60 2.25
C ILE A 6 -6.77 7.67 2.79
N GLU A 7 -7.68 7.15 1.95
CA GLU A 7 -8.73 6.24 2.44
C GLU A 7 -8.10 4.93 2.91
N VAL A 8 -7.04 4.45 2.23
CA VAL A 8 -6.17 3.38 2.72
C VAL A 8 -5.67 3.73 4.12
N PHE A 9 -5.09 4.92 4.31
CA PHE A 9 -4.55 5.34 5.61
C PHE A 9 -5.64 5.45 6.69
N LYS A 10 -6.77 6.11 6.40
CA LYS A 10 -7.89 6.28 7.33
C LYS A 10 -8.51 4.95 7.72
N GLN A 11 -8.76 4.07 6.75
CA GLN A 11 -9.30 2.74 7.01
C GLN A 11 -8.29 1.90 7.80
N LYS A 12 -7.00 1.94 7.46
CA LYS A 12 -5.93 1.26 8.20
C LYS A 12 -5.81 1.77 9.64
N LYS A 13 -5.91 3.08 9.87
CA LYS A 13 -5.92 3.69 11.21
C LYS A 13 -7.15 3.27 12.00
N LEU A 14 -8.34 3.29 11.39
CA LEU A 14 -9.57 2.81 12.01
C LEU A 14 -9.47 1.33 12.38
N LEU A 15 -8.89 0.49 11.53
CA LEU A 15 -8.70 -0.94 11.83
C LEU A 15 -7.65 -1.17 12.93
N LYS A 16 -6.57 -0.39 12.97
CA LYS A 16 -5.62 -0.38 14.10
C LYS A 16 -6.34 0.01 15.40
N PHE A 17 -7.14 1.08 15.38
CA PHE A 17 -7.96 1.48 16.51
C PHE A 17 -8.90 0.35 16.97
N LEU A 18 -9.62 -0.28 16.05
CA LEU A 18 -10.52 -1.40 16.37
C LEU A 18 -9.79 -2.63 16.91
N ARG A 19 -8.54 -2.87 16.49
CA ARG A 19 -7.71 -3.95 17.01
C ARG A 19 -7.31 -3.73 18.47
N ASP A 20 -6.98 -2.50 18.83
CA ASP A 20 -6.41 -2.16 20.13
C ASP A 20 -7.51 -2.01 21.20
N VAL A 21 -8.73 -1.70 20.78
CA VAL A 21 -9.90 -1.60 21.65
C VAL A 21 -10.37 -2.97 22.13
N ARG A 22 -10.62 -3.09 23.45
CA ARG A 22 -11.16 -4.29 24.09
C ARG A 22 -12.50 -4.00 24.76
N GLY A 23 -13.43 -4.95 24.64
CA GLY A 23 -14.73 -4.90 25.29
C GLY A 23 -14.72 -5.59 26.66
N ASN A 24 -15.66 -5.23 27.52
CA ASN A 24 -15.90 -5.92 28.79
C ASN A 24 -16.77 -7.18 28.54
N GLY A 25 -16.15 -8.26 28.07
CA GLY A 25 -16.82 -9.56 27.82
C GLY A 25 -17.09 -9.82 26.34
N THR A 26 -18.02 -10.72 26.01
CA THR A 26 -18.31 -11.17 24.64
C THR A 26 -19.36 -10.30 23.95
N SER A 27 -19.06 -9.02 23.74
CA SER A 27 -19.99 -8.03 23.15
C SER A 27 -19.52 -7.48 21.80
N MET A 28 -18.38 -7.97 21.28
CA MET A 28 -17.75 -7.44 20.07
C MET A 28 -18.07 -8.36 18.89
N ILE A 29 -18.88 -7.87 17.97
CA ILE A 29 -19.29 -8.58 16.77
C ILE A 29 -18.45 -8.10 15.59
N SER A 30 -17.77 -9.03 14.94
CA SER A 30 -17.06 -8.82 13.69
C SER A 30 -17.76 -9.61 12.59
N ILE A 31 -18.24 -8.92 11.55
CA ILE A 31 -18.89 -9.54 10.39
C ILE A 31 -18.18 -9.11 9.11
N ILE A 32 -17.79 -10.07 8.28
CA ILE A 32 -17.23 -9.82 6.95
C ILE A 32 -18.14 -10.52 5.93
N ILE A 33 -18.60 -9.74 4.96
CA ILE A 33 -19.49 -10.19 3.89
C ILE A 33 -18.74 -10.06 2.56
N PRO A 34 -18.51 -11.16 1.83
CA PRO A 34 -17.83 -11.13 0.54
C PRO A 34 -18.69 -10.44 -0.54
N PRO A 35 -18.07 -9.91 -1.61
CA PRO A 35 -18.81 -9.34 -2.71
C PRO A 35 -19.61 -10.46 -3.40
N LYS A 36 -20.85 -10.13 -3.81
CA LYS A 36 -21.87 -11.03 -4.38
C LYS A 36 -22.74 -11.79 -3.37
N GLU A 37 -22.39 -11.84 -2.09
CA GLU A 37 -23.31 -12.40 -1.09
C GLU A 37 -24.48 -11.43 -0.84
N GLN A 38 -25.66 -11.97 -0.57
CA GLN A 38 -26.86 -11.18 -0.31
C GLN A 38 -26.95 -10.82 1.18
N LEU A 39 -27.17 -9.55 1.49
CA LEU A 39 -27.32 -9.05 2.88
C LEU A 39 -28.46 -9.76 3.63
N CYS A 40 -29.52 -10.16 2.93
CA CYS A 40 -30.65 -10.88 3.52
C CYS A 40 -30.22 -12.14 4.28
N ARG A 41 -29.22 -12.87 3.77
CA ARG A 41 -28.70 -14.08 4.41
C ARG A 41 -28.01 -13.77 5.73
N THR A 42 -27.20 -12.71 5.76
CA THR A 42 -26.54 -12.25 6.99
C THR A 42 -27.55 -11.72 8.01
N VAL A 43 -28.59 -11.01 7.56
CA VAL A 43 -29.68 -10.55 8.45
C VAL A 43 -30.44 -11.73 9.05
N GLN A 44 -30.70 -12.78 8.27
CA GLN A 44 -31.32 -14.00 8.77
C GLN A 44 -30.44 -14.70 9.80
N MET A 45 -29.15 -14.87 9.51
CA MET A 45 -28.17 -15.42 10.46
C MET A 45 -28.16 -14.63 11.78
N LEU A 46 -28.15 -13.30 11.74
CA LEU A 46 -28.21 -12.47 12.94
C LEU A 46 -29.54 -12.62 13.71
N THR A 47 -30.63 -12.96 13.03
CA THR A 47 -31.92 -13.21 13.68
C THR A 47 -31.91 -14.54 14.42
N ASP A 48 -31.30 -15.57 13.82
CA ASP A 48 -31.11 -16.88 14.46
C ASP A 48 -30.18 -16.76 15.68
N GLU A 49 -29.09 -16.01 15.55
CA GLU A 49 -28.13 -15.70 16.64
C GLU A 49 -28.77 -14.88 17.77
N TYR A 50 -29.70 -13.98 17.45
CA TYR A 50 -30.48 -13.28 18.47
C TYR A 50 -31.34 -14.25 19.30
N GLY A 51 -31.93 -15.25 18.63
CA GLY A 51 -32.71 -16.31 19.28
C GLY A 51 -31.85 -17.17 20.22
N THR A 52 -30.67 -17.61 19.76
CA THR A 52 -29.74 -18.41 20.57
C THR A 52 -29.17 -17.61 21.75
N ALA A 53 -28.82 -16.34 21.55
CA ALA A 53 -28.32 -15.44 22.59
C ALA A 53 -29.31 -15.23 23.74
N THR A 54 -30.61 -15.38 23.49
CA THR A 54 -31.64 -15.26 24.54
C THR A 54 -31.50 -16.34 25.63
N ASN A 55 -30.92 -17.50 25.29
CA ASN A 55 -30.68 -18.62 26.21
C ASN A 55 -29.43 -18.46 27.08
N ILE A 56 -28.66 -17.37 26.93
CA ILE A 56 -27.48 -17.10 27.76
C ILE A 56 -27.91 -16.90 29.22
N LYS A 57 -27.29 -17.65 30.14
CA LYS A 57 -27.60 -17.65 31.58
C LYS A 57 -27.24 -16.34 32.27
N SER A 58 -26.10 -15.75 31.93
CA SER A 58 -25.64 -14.49 32.52
C SER A 58 -26.49 -13.32 32.02
N ARG A 59 -27.20 -12.64 32.93
CA ARG A 59 -28.09 -11.52 32.59
C ARG A 59 -27.36 -10.38 31.88
N VAL A 60 -26.17 -10.01 32.38
CA VAL A 60 -25.37 -8.90 31.85
C VAL A 60 -24.82 -9.24 30.47
N ASN A 61 -24.26 -10.45 30.31
CA ASN A 61 -23.71 -10.89 29.01
C ASN A 61 -24.83 -11.03 27.97
N ARG A 62 -25.98 -11.59 28.35
CA ARG A 62 -27.15 -11.69 27.48
C ARG A 62 -27.60 -10.33 26.96
N LEU A 63 -27.72 -9.33 27.83
CA LEU A 63 -28.13 -7.98 27.41
C LEU A 63 -27.10 -7.35 26.45
N SER A 64 -25.82 -7.54 26.72
CA SER A 64 -24.71 -7.00 25.91
C SER A 64 -24.70 -7.62 24.49
N VAL A 65 -24.88 -8.94 24.39
CA VAL A 65 -24.95 -9.64 23.09
C VAL A 65 -26.20 -9.23 22.31
N LEU A 66 -27.37 -9.20 22.96
CA LEU A 66 -28.63 -8.85 22.29
C LEU A 66 -28.62 -7.40 21.75
N THR A 67 -28.04 -6.46 22.51
CA THR A 67 -27.90 -5.07 22.07
C THR A 67 -26.90 -4.92 20.93
N ALA A 68 -25.78 -5.64 20.97
CA ALA A 68 -24.81 -5.67 19.87
C ALA A 68 -25.42 -6.23 18.57
N ILE A 69 -26.13 -7.37 18.64
CA ILE A 69 -26.82 -7.95 17.48
C ILE A 69 -27.89 -6.98 16.92
N SER A 70 -28.68 -6.36 17.81
CA SER A 70 -29.69 -5.38 17.40
C SER A 70 -29.08 -4.17 16.68
N SER A 71 -27.94 -3.69 17.18
CA SER A 71 -27.17 -2.59 16.56
C SER A 71 -26.61 -3.00 15.19
N ALA A 72 -26.08 -4.23 15.06
CA ALA A 72 -25.61 -4.77 13.79
C ALA A 72 -26.74 -4.89 12.76
N GLN A 73 -27.91 -5.39 13.16
CA GLN A 73 -29.09 -5.43 12.29
C GLN A 73 -29.54 -4.03 11.87
N ALA A 74 -29.56 -3.06 12.79
CA ALA A 74 -29.91 -1.68 12.47
C ALA A 74 -28.92 -1.06 11.47
N LYS A 75 -27.62 -1.31 11.62
CA LYS A 75 -26.60 -0.83 10.69
C LYS A 75 -26.72 -1.51 9.32
N LEU A 76 -26.93 -2.82 9.25
CA LEU A 76 -27.13 -3.53 7.99
C LEU A 76 -28.36 -3.03 7.22
N LYS A 77 -29.43 -2.61 7.91
CA LYS A 77 -30.62 -2.01 7.27
C LYS A 77 -30.33 -0.68 6.57
N THR A 78 -29.29 0.04 6.98
CA THR A 78 -28.88 1.28 6.29
C THR A 78 -28.26 1.02 4.91
N ILE A 79 -27.83 -0.23 4.66
CA ILE A 79 -27.13 -0.62 3.44
C ILE A 79 -28.10 -1.44 2.58
N SER A 80 -28.43 -0.93 1.39
CA SER A 80 -29.43 -1.56 0.52
C SER A 80 -28.88 -2.78 -0.24
N LYS A 81 -27.59 -2.77 -0.60
CA LYS A 81 -26.92 -3.81 -1.38
C LYS A 81 -25.49 -3.99 -0.93
N THR A 82 -24.96 -5.21 -1.01
CA THR A 82 -23.54 -5.46 -0.80
C THR A 82 -22.70 -4.60 -1.75
N PRO A 83 -21.75 -3.80 -1.24
CA PRO A 83 -20.85 -3.02 -2.06
C PRO A 83 -19.96 -3.90 -2.96
N LYS A 84 -19.26 -3.29 -3.92
CA LYS A 84 -18.55 -4.05 -4.98
C LYS A 84 -17.40 -4.89 -4.44
N ASN A 85 -16.79 -4.42 -3.35
CA ASN A 85 -15.65 -5.08 -2.72
C ASN A 85 -16.03 -5.91 -1.48
N GLY A 86 -17.31 -5.95 -1.13
CA GLY A 86 -17.80 -6.59 0.09
C GLY A 86 -18.09 -5.56 1.19
N LEU A 87 -18.34 -6.04 2.40
CA LEU A 87 -18.68 -5.22 3.55
C LEU A 87 -18.04 -5.80 4.82
N ALA A 88 -17.30 -4.98 5.56
CA ALA A 88 -16.86 -5.29 6.91
C ALA A 88 -17.69 -4.48 7.92
N LEU A 89 -18.25 -5.15 8.92
CA LEU A 89 -19.08 -4.55 9.96
C LEU A 89 -18.50 -4.89 11.33
N TYR A 90 -18.21 -3.85 12.10
CA TYR A 90 -17.69 -3.93 13.47
C TYR A 90 -18.66 -3.23 14.42
N VAL A 91 -19.26 -4.00 15.33
CA VAL A 91 -20.27 -3.51 16.27
C VAL A 91 -19.96 -4.02 17.66
N GLY A 92 -19.97 -3.12 18.63
CA GLY A 92 -19.74 -3.51 20.02
C GLY A 92 -19.82 -2.32 20.97
N GLU A 93 -19.61 -2.61 22.25
CA GLU A 93 -19.58 -1.61 23.31
C GLU A 93 -18.17 -1.57 23.89
N ILE A 94 -17.57 -0.40 23.88
CA ILE A 94 -16.16 -0.19 24.25
C ILE A 94 -16.06 0.73 25.45
N LEU A 95 -15.05 0.48 26.28
CA LEU A 95 -14.73 1.33 27.41
C LEU A 95 -13.78 2.44 26.93
N THR A 96 -14.19 3.70 27.03
CA THR A 96 -13.30 4.84 26.73
C THR A 96 -12.39 5.09 27.94
N GLN A 97 -11.28 5.82 27.77
CA GLN A 97 -10.34 6.16 28.84
C GLN A 97 -11.01 6.81 30.07
N ASP A 98 -12.12 7.53 29.86
CA ASP A 98 -12.97 8.09 30.92
C ASP A 98 -13.85 7.07 31.66
N ASN A 99 -13.62 5.78 31.46
CA ASN A 99 -14.42 4.68 32.02
C ASN A 99 -15.92 4.72 31.64
N LYS A 100 -16.26 5.45 30.57
CA LYS A 100 -17.60 5.53 29.98
C LYS A 100 -17.78 4.50 28.88
N GLU A 101 -18.93 3.84 28.86
CA GLU A 101 -19.32 2.90 27.81
C GLU A 101 -19.76 3.66 26.55
N LYS A 102 -19.07 3.41 25.43
CA LYS A 102 -19.39 3.98 24.12
C LYS A 102 -19.79 2.86 23.18
N LYS A 103 -20.96 2.99 22.56
CA LYS A 103 -21.43 2.06 21.52
C LYS A 103 -20.81 2.46 20.19
N ILE A 104 -20.19 1.51 19.51
CA ILE A 104 -19.57 1.71 18.20
C ILE A 104 -20.23 0.80 17.16
N ALA A 105 -20.41 1.34 15.96
CA ALA A 105 -21.01 0.63 14.84
C ALA A 105 -20.42 1.15 13.52
N TYR A 106 -19.31 0.54 13.10
CA TYR A 106 -18.61 0.89 11.87
C TYR A 106 -18.97 -0.10 10.77
N ALA A 107 -19.35 0.43 9.61
CA ALA A 107 -19.54 -0.34 8.39
C ALA A 107 -18.57 0.22 7.35
N ILE A 108 -17.67 -0.62 6.87
CA ILE A 108 -16.54 -0.24 6.02
C ILE A 108 -16.64 -1.05 4.72
N GLU A 109 -16.57 -0.36 3.58
CA GLU A 109 -16.32 -1.00 2.29
C GLU A 109 -14.79 -1.12 2.12
N PRO A 110 -14.25 -2.34 2.00
CA PRO A 110 -12.82 -2.54 1.78
C PRO A 110 -12.43 -2.10 0.36
N ILE A 111 -11.19 -1.64 0.19
CA ILE A 111 -10.71 -1.12 -1.11
C ILE A 111 -10.48 -2.25 -2.12
N LYS A 112 -10.15 -3.45 -1.62
CA LYS A 112 -10.00 -4.67 -2.40
C LYS A 112 -11.13 -5.66 -2.06
N PRO A 113 -11.59 -6.46 -3.04
CA PRO A 113 -12.63 -7.44 -2.81
C PRO A 113 -12.20 -8.54 -1.83
N ILE A 114 -13.00 -8.80 -0.80
CA ILE A 114 -12.73 -9.84 0.21
C ILE A 114 -13.43 -11.14 -0.17
N ASN A 115 -12.73 -12.26 -0.25
CA ASN A 115 -13.36 -13.55 -0.55
C ASN A 115 -13.78 -14.34 0.69
N THR A 116 -13.35 -13.94 1.88
CA THR A 116 -13.68 -14.60 3.15
C THR A 116 -15.00 -14.08 3.71
N SER A 117 -15.80 -14.98 4.27
CA SER A 117 -16.97 -14.66 5.09
C SER A 117 -16.66 -14.98 6.55
N LEU A 118 -16.83 -14.01 7.45
CA LEU A 118 -16.54 -14.16 8.87
C LEU A 118 -17.73 -13.67 9.70
N TYR A 119 -18.10 -14.43 10.72
CA TYR A 119 -18.98 -13.99 11.80
C TYR A 119 -18.38 -14.49 13.11
N MET A 120 -17.97 -13.56 13.98
CA MET A 120 -17.40 -13.88 15.29
C MET A 120 -17.93 -12.90 16.34
N CYS A 121 -18.27 -13.43 17.52
CA CYS A 121 -18.60 -12.67 18.71
C CYS A 121 -17.57 -13.02 19.79
N ASP A 122 -16.70 -12.06 20.12
CA ASP A 122 -15.61 -12.23 21.10
C ASP A 122 -15.48 -10.95 21.95
N SER A 123 -14.43 -10.88 22.77
CA SER A 123 -14.01 -9.73 23.57
C SER A 123 -13.17 -8.70 22.83
N ARG A 124 -12.76 -9.03 21.60
CA ARG A 124 -11.97 -8.19 20.69
C ARG A 124 -12.57 -8.23 19.28
N PHE A 125 -12.27 -7.22 18.46
CA PHE A 125 -12.59 -7.29 17.04
C PHE A 125 -11.58 -8.11 16.26
N HIS A 126 -12.08 -8.91 15.33
CA HIS A 126 -11.27 -9.64 14.36
C HIS A 126 -11.14 -8.79 13.10
N VAL A 127 -10.04 -8.03 13.03
CA VAL A 127 -9.72 -7.16 11.88
C VAL A 127 -8.68 -7.76 10.94
N GLU A 128 -8.13 -8.93 11.28
CA GLU A 128 -6.98 -9.55 10.60
C GLU A 128 -7.20 -9.72 9.09
N ASP A 129 -8.35 -10.27 8.69
CA ASP A 129 -8.70 -10.50 7.28
C ASP A 129 -8.78 -9.22 6.46
N VAL A 130 -9.26 -8.13 7.08
CA VAL A 130 -9.42 -6.83 6.40
C VAL A 130 -8.09 -6.09 6.40
N LEU A 131 -7.31 -6.17 7.49
CA LEU A 131 -6.00 -5.55 7.64
C LEU A 131 -5.00 -6.12 6.64
N ALA A 132 -5.05 -7.42 6.36
CA ALA A 132 -4.24 -8.08 5.34
C ALA A 132 -4.43 -7.49 3.92
N LEU A 133 -5.57 -6.86 3.63
CA LEU A 133 -5.83 -6.26 2.32
C LEU A 133 -5.12 -4.92 2.12
N PHE A 134 -4.83 -4.22 3.22
CA PHE A 134 -4.04 -2.97 3.24
C PHE A 134 -2.54 -3.23 3.24
N GLU A 135 -2.10 -4.49 3.25
CA GLU A 135 -0.74 -4.77 2.79
C GLU A 135 -0.71 -4.41 1.30
N ASP A 136 -0.07 -3.28 0.99
CA ASP A 136 -0.04 -2.67 -0.33
C ASP A 136 0.72 -3.54 -1.31
N ASP A 137 0.05 -4.50 -1.89
CA ASP A 137 0.62 -5.29 -2.97
C ASP A 137 0.75 -4.43 -4.23
N THR A 138 1.87 -3.74 -4.29
CA THR A 138 2.43 -3.12 -5.48
C THR A 138 2.49 -4.17 -6.57
N LYS A 139 1.94 -3.84 -7.74
CA LYS A 139 1.85 -4.78 -8.84
C LYS A 139 3.21 -4.90 -9.52
N TYR A 140 3.78 -6.10 -9.48
CA TYR A 140 5.05 -6.41 -10.14
C TYR A 140 4.82 -7.20 -11.42
N GLY A 141 5.58 -6.87 -12.47
CA GLY A 141 5.59 -7.63 -13.70
C GLY A 141 6.65 -8.73 -13.66
N PHE A 142 6.28 -9.93 -14.11
CA PHE A 142 7.20 -11.04 -14.30
C PHE A 142 7.25 -11.39 -15.78
N VAL A 143 8.46 -11.44 -16.33
CA VAL A 143 8.72 -11.90 -17.68
C VAL A 143 9.65 -13.09 -17.60
N VAL A 144 9.10 -14.28 -17.86
CA VAL A 144 9.89 -15.51 -17.94
C VAL A 144 10.20 -15.76 -19.41
N ILE A 145 11.47 -15.65 -19.80
CA ILE A 145 11.94 -15.91 -21.17
C ILE A 145 12.70 -17.24 -21.23
N ASP A 146 12.34 -18.06 -22.22
CA ASP A 146 13.00 -19.33 -22.50
C ASP A 146 13.17 -19.52 -24.02
N GLY A 147 14.02 -20.45 -24.43
CA GLY A 147 14.24 -20.76 -25.85
C GLY A 147 13.02 -21.34 -26.57
N HIS A 148 12.05 -21.87 -25.82
CA HIS A 148 10.81 -22.46 -26.35
C HIS A 148 9.58 -21.55 -26.23
N GLY A 149 9.69 -20.42 -25.52
CA GLY A 149 8.56 -19.54 -25.29
C GLY A 149 8.79 -18.51 -24.18
N ALA A 150 7.88 -17.55 -24.08
CA ALA A 150 7.88 -16.53 -23.04
C ALA A 150 6.50 -16.46 -22.36
N ILE A 151 6.52 -16.20 -21.06
CA ILE A 151 5.32 -15.93 -20.25
C ILE A 151 5.42 -14.54 -19.65
N PHE A 152 4.34 -13.79 -19.77
CA PHE A 152 4.14 -12.50 -19.12
C PHE A 152 3.08 -12.68 -18.05
N ALA A 153 3.44 -12.33 -16.82
CA ALA A 153 2.56 -12.42 -15.68
C ALA A 153 2.68 -11.17 -14.82
N THR A 154 1.67 -10.95 -13.99
CA THR A 154 1.73 -9.95 -12.92
C THR A 154 1.50 -10.61 -11.58
N LEU A 155 2.30 -10.21 -10.60
CA LEU A 155 2.16 -10.59 -9.21
C LEU A 155 1.62 -9.39 -8.45
N GLN A 156 0.54 -9.62 -7.72
CA GLN A 156 0.00 -8.67 -6.76
C GLN A 156 -0.11 -9.42 -5.43
N GLY A 157 0.92 -9.25 -4.59
CA GLY A 157 1.06 -9.98 -3.33
C GLY A 157 1.18 -11.46 -3.58
N ASN A 158 0.21 -12.22 -3.06
CA ASN A 158 0.13 -13.66 -3.26
C ASN A 158 -0.62 -14.07 -4.54
N ILE A 159 -1.27 -13.12 -5.23
CA ILE A 159 -2.08 -13.42 -6.41
C ILE A 159 -1.23 -13.26 -7.66
N GLN A 160 -0.94 -14.38 -8.33
CA GLN A 160 -0.33 -14.38 -9.66
C GLN A 160 -1.39 -14.44 -10.76
N THR A 161 -1.21 -13.61 -11.78
CA THR A 161 -2.09 -13.52 -12.96
C THR A 161 -1.26 -13.63 -14.22
N ILE A 162 -1.51 -14.65 -15.04
CA ILE A 162 -0.83 -14.82 -16.33
C ILE A 162 -1.58 -13.98 -17.37
N LEU A 163 -0.88 -13.02 -17.98
CA LEU A 163 -1.47 -12.10 -18.95
C LEU A 163 -1.38 -12.66 -20.37
N GLN A 164 -0.18 -13.12 -20.77
CA GLN A 164 0.05 -13.63 -22.11
C GLN A 164 1.13 -14.70 -22.12
N GLN A 165 0.98 -15.68 -23.02
CA GLN A 165 1.97 -16.72 -23.28
C GLN A 165 2.27 -16.79 -24.77
N ILE A 166 3.54 -17.00 -25.11
CA ILE A 166 4.03 -17.15 -26.48
C ILE A 166 4.88 -18.41 -26.55
N THR A 167 4.72 -19.17 -27.62
CA THR A 167 5.60 -20.28 -27.97
C THR A 167 6.42 -19.92 -29.21
N VAL A 168 7.71 -20.25 -29.19
CA VAL A 168 8.65 -20.00 -30.29
C VAL A 168 9.59 -21.18 -30.40
N ASP A 169 9.92 -21.60 -31.61
CA ASP A 169 10.92 -22.63 -31.85
C ASP A 169 12.18 -22.01 -32.44
N LEU A 170 13.26 -21.98 -31.65
CA LEU A 170 14.54 -21.42 -32.06
C LEU A 170 15.47 -22.50 -32.63
N PRO A 171 16.24 -22.20 -33.70
CA PRO A 171 17.16 -23.15 -34.30
C PRO A 171 18.29 -23.54 -33.33
N LYS A 172 18.36 -24.82 -32.97
CA LYS A 172 19.36 -25.37 -32.04
C LYS A 172 20.78 -25.27 -32.57
N LYS A 173 21.78 -25.38 -31.68
CA LYS A 173 23.19 -25.43 -32.04
C LYS A 173 23.45 -26.70 -32.86
N HIS A 174 23.98 -26.56 -34.08
CA HIS A 174 24.41 -27.71 -34.87
C HIS A 174 25.83 -28.09 -34.47
N GLY A 175 26.04 -29.37 -34.17
CA GLY A 175 27.36 -29.93 -33.84
C GLY A 175 28.15 -30.45 -35.05
N ARG A 176 27.55 -30.47 -36.26
CA ARG A 176 28.20 -30.95 -37.48
C ARG A 176 28.89 -29.79 -38.21
N GLY A 177 30.19 -29.94 -38.46
CA GLY A 177 31.02 -28.96 -39.18
C GLY A 177 30.76 -28.92 -40.69
N GLY A 178 31.29 -27.90 -41.37
CA GLY A 178 31.20 -27.72 -42.83
C GLY A 178 31.17 -26.25 -43.26
N GLN A 179 31.24 -25.99 -44.57
CA GLN A 179 31.23 -24.62 -45.13
C GLN A 179 29.96 -23.82 -44.77
N SER A 180 28.82 -24.51 -44.60
CA SER A 180 27.56 -23.90 -44.21
C SER A 180 27.42 -23.61 -42.70
N SER A 181 28.37 -24.04 -41.86
CA SER A 181 28.28 -23.90 -40.40
C SER A 181 28.16 -22.43 -39.93
N VAL A 182 28.94 -21.53 -40.54
CA VAL A 182 28.92 -20.08 -40.25
C VAL A 182 27.57 -19.46 -40.61
N ARG A 183 26.97 -19.87 -41.74
CA ARG A 183 25.64 -19.40 -42.15
C ARG A 183 24.56 -19.80 -41.15
N PHE A 184 24.55 -21.05 -40.68
CA PHE A 184 23.60 -21.50 -39.67
C PHE A 184 23.80 -20.82 -38.31
N ALA A 185 25.05 -20.48 -37.95
CA ALA A 185 25.34 -19.69 -36.77
C ALA A 185 24.74 -18.27 -36.89
N ARG A 186 24.90 -17.61 -38.05
CA ARG A 186 24.32 -16.29 -38.31
C ARG A 186 22.79 -16.30 -38.26
N LEU A 187 22.15 -17.26 -38.93
CA LEU A 187 20.68 -17.42 -38.90
C LEU A 187 20.15 -17.62 -37.47
N ARG A 188 20.90 -18.32 -36.62
CA ARG A 188 20.53 -18.51 -35.20
C ARG A 188 20.54 -17.21 -34.41
N VAL A 189 21.60 -16.41 -34.56
CA VAL A 189 21.70 -15.11 -33.89
C VAL A 189 20.60 -14.18 -34.38
N GLU A 190 20.34 -14.14 -35.68
CA GLU A 190 19.28 -13.33 -36.28
C GLU A 190 17.89 -13.71 -35.74
N LYS A 191 17.57 -15.01 -35.68
CA LYS A 191 16.29 -15.49 -35.12
C LYS A 191 16.18 -15.23 -33.62
N ARG A 192 17.28 -15.34 -32.87
CA ARG A 192 17.32 -15.00 -31.44
C ARG A 192 17.03 -13.51 -31.22
N GLN A 193 17.69 -12.63 -31.95
CA GLN A 193 17.46 -11.20 -31.86
C GLN A 193 16.02 -10.82 -32.25
N ALA A 194 15.48 -11.43 -33.31
CA ALA A 194 14.08 -11.23 -33.69
C ALA A 194 13.11 -11.69 -32.59
N TYR A 195 13.42 -12.79 -31.90
CA TYR A 195 12.63 -13.27 -30.77
C TYR A 195 12.66 -12.30 -29.59
N VAL A 196 13.85 -11.83 -29.19
CA VAL A 196 14.00 -10.86 -28.09
C VAL A 196 13.26 -9.55 -28.41
N LYS A 197 13.36 -9.04 -29.64
CA LYS A 197 12.60 -7.87 -30.09
C LYS A 197 11.09 -8.06 -29.97
N LYS A 198 10.58 -9.21 -30.43
CA LYS A 198 9.15 -9.55 -30.31
C LYS A 198 8.70 -9.61 -28.84
N VAL A 199 9.52 -10.16 -27.96
CA VAL A 199 9.24 -10.21 -26.51
C VAL A 199 9.23 -8.80 -25.92
N ALA A 200 10.15 -7.92 -26.31
CA ALA A 200 10.20 -6.53 -25.85
C ALA A 200 8.98 -5.71 -26.29
N GLU A 201 8.54 -5.87 -27.55
CA GLU A 201 7.31 -5.23 -28.05
C GLU A 201 6.07 -5.67 -27.26
N ILE A 202 5.97 -6.97 -26.96
CA ILE A 202 4.84 -7.50 -26.20
C ILE A 202 4.91 -7.06 -24.73
N CYS A 203 6.11 -7.00 -24.14
CA CYS A 203 6.34 -6.43 -22.82
C CYS A 203 5.78 -5.00 -22.73
N THR A 204 6.10 -4.17 -23.71
CA THR A 204 5.61 -2.79 -23.83
C THR A 204 4.08 -2.76 -23.90
N ASN A 205 3.47 -3.56 -24.77
CA ASN A 205 2.01 -3.59 -24.94
C ASN A 205 1.24 -4.10 -23.70
N VAL A 206 1.83 -5.04 -22.94
CA VAL A 206 1.18 -5.66 -21.79
C VAL A 206 1.32 -4.80 -20.53
N PHE A 207 2.50 -4.23 -20.30
CA PHE A 207 2.80 -3.51 -19.05
C PHE A 207 2.59 -2.00 -19.15
N ILE A 208 2.53 -1.43 -20.35
CA ILE A 208 2.23 -0.01 -20.55
C ILE A 208 0.82 0.11 -21.11
N THR A 209 -0.02 0.90 -20.43
CA THR A 209 -1.33 1.29 -20.93
C THR A 209 -1.42 2.81 -20.89
N ASN A 210 -1.82 3.43 -22.00
CA ASN A 210 -1.92 4.89 -22.12
C ASN A 210 -0.63 5.64 -21.74
N SER A 211 0.54 5.12 -22.14
CA SER A 211 1.86 5.68 -21.83
C SER A 211 2.24 5.73 -20.34
N VAL A 212 1.46 5.08 -19.46
CA VAL A 212 1.77 4.91 -18.04
C VAL A 212 2.03 3.42 -17.76
N SER A 213 3.04 3.13 -16.94
CA SER A 213 3.35 1.77 -16.52
C SER A 213 2.31 1.28 -15.52
N ASN A 214 1.67 0.15 -15.81
CA ASN A 214 0.71 -0.49 -14.90
C ASN A 214 1.39 -1.23 -13.73
N VAL A 215 2.70 -1.44 -13.85
CA VAL A 215 3.53 -2.16 -12.88
C VAL A 215 4.60 -1.22 -12.35
N GLU A 216 4.94 -1.40 -11.08
CA GLU A 216 5.97 -0.60 -10.41
C GLU A 216 7.37 -0.97 -10.87
N GLY A 217 7.57 -2.26 -11.17
CA GLY A 217 8.78 -2.75 -11.78
C GLY A 217 8.61 -4.15 -12.33
N ILE A 218 9.59 -4.54 -13.13
CA ILE A 218 9.60 -5.82 -13.82
C ILE A 218 10.78 -6.66 -13.35
N ILE A 219 10.53 -7.94 -13.19
CA ILE A 219 11.55 -8.96 -12.96
C ILE A 219 11.68 -9.78 -14.24
N LEU A 220 12.91 -9.92 -14.71
CA LEU A 220 13.25 -10.76 -15.85
C LEU A 220 13.79 -12.10 -15.36
N ALA A 221 13.11 -13.18 -15.68
CA ALA A 221 13.49 -14.53 -15.30
C ALA A 221 13.79 -15.38 -16.54
N GLY A 222 14.76 -16.29 -16.44
CA GLY A 222 15.05 -17.24 -17.52
C GLY A 222 16.33 -18.04 -17.26
N HIS A 223 16.53 -19.09 -18.05
CA HIS A 223 17.66 -20.03 -17.88
C HIS A 223 18.94 -19.61 -18.64
N SER A 224 18.88 -18.59 -19.50
CA SER A 224 19.98 -18.23 -20.41
C SER A 224 20.15 -16.73 -20.51
N ASP A 225 21.24 -16.29 -21.15
CA ASP A 225 21.56 -14.87 -21.40
C ASP A 225 20.50 -14.09 -22.20
N LEU A 226 19.44 -14.73 -22.69
CA LEU A 226 18.32 -14.07 -23.35
C LEU A 226 17.69 -12.97 -22.49
N LYS A 227 17.69 -13.14 -21.17
CA LYS A 227 17.19 -12.12 -20.24
C LYS A 227 18.08 -10.87 -20.18
N ASN A 228 19.39 -11.04 -20.33
CA ASN A 228 20.35 -9.94 -20.36
C ASN A 228 20.27 -9.19 -21.70
N GLU A 229 20.12 -9.93 -22.80
CA GLU A 229 19.83 -9.35 -24.13
C GLU A 229 18.50 -8.58 -24.10
N LEU A 230 17.47 -9.13 -23.47
CA LEU A 230 16.17 -8.47 -23.32
C LEU A 230 16.26 -7.19 -22.49
N ASN A 231 17.03 -7.19 -21.40
CA ASN A 231 17.23 -6.02 -20.54
C ASN A 231 17.77 -4.81 -21.32
N SER A 232 18.61 -5.05 -22.34
CA SER A 232 19.15 -3.97 -23.19
C SER A 232 18.17 -3.38 -24.20
N ILE A 233 17.07 -4.09 -24.51
CA ILE A 233 16.12 -3.74 -25.59
C ILE A 233 14.77 -3.25 -25.02
N ILE A 234 14.47 -3.55 -23.76
CA ILE A 234 13.25 -3.10 -23.08
C ILE A 234 13.16 -1.56 -23.08
N ASP A 235 11.93 -1.05 -23.20
CA ASP A 235 11.64 0.39 -23.08
C ASP A 235 12.10 0.93 -21.72
N GLN A 236 12.82 2.05 -21.72
CA GLN A 236 13.39 2.69 -20.52
C GLN A 236 12.33 3.09 -19.48
N ARG A 237 11.07 3.22 -19.91
CA ARG A 237 9.94 3.49 -19.00
C ARG A 237 9.66 2.33 -18.05
N LEU A 238 10.04 1.11 -18.43
CA LEU A 238 9.88 -0.08 -17.61
C LEU A 238 11.15 -0.29 -16.79
N ALA A 239 11.07 0.00 -15.50
CA ALA A 239 12.19 -0.23 -14.58
C ALA A 239 12.34 -1.74 -14.30
N VAL A 240 13.48 -2.30 -14.73
CA VAL A 240 13.85 -3.68 -14.39
C VAL A 240 14.50 -3.69 -13.01
N ILE A 241 13.87 -4.37 -12.05
CA ILE A 241 14.35 -4.45 -10.66
C ILE A 241 15.50 -5.44 -10.55
N LYS A 242 15.28 -6.66 -11.08
CA LYS A 242 16.25 -7.75 -10.98
C LYS A 242 16.10 -8.74 -12.13
N THR A 243 17.23 -9.30 -12.53
CA THR A 243 17.32 -10.45 -13.42
C THR A 243 17.55 -11.72 -12.59
N VAL A 244 16.72 -12.75 -12.76
CA VAL A 244 16.76 -14.01 -12.00
C VAL A 244 17.02 -15.19 -12.93
N ASP A 245 17.86 -16.11 -12.49
CA ASP A 245 18.09 -17.39 -13.16
C ASP A 245 17.06 -18.42 -12.68
N THR A 246 16.31 -19.00 -13.61
CA THR A 246 15.38 -20.11 -13.31
C THR A 246 15.87 -21.40 -13.97
N ASN A 247 15.67 -22.52 -13.28
CA ASN A 247 16.01 -23.84 -13.81
C ASN A 247 14.87 -24.40 -14.67
N TYR A 248 13.64 -23.96 -14.40
CA TYR A 248 12.45 -24.40 -15.08
C TYR A 248 11.94 -23.35 -16.07
N SER A 249 11.24 -23.86 -17.08
CA SER A 249 10.56 -23.09 -18.12
C SER A 249 9.06 -22.97 -17.83
N GLY A 250 8.41 -21.98 -18.44
CA GLY A 250 6.97 -21.80 -18.39
C GLY A 250 6.44 -21.49 -16.99
N LYS A 251 5.27 -22.05 -16.63
CA LYS A 251 4.57 -21.75 -15.37
C LYS A 251 5.38 -22.16 -14.13
N ASN A 252 6.12 -23.26 -14.21
CA ASN A 252 6.98 -23.71 -13.11
C ASN A 252 8.16 -22.76 -12.92
N GLY A 253 8.72 -22.22 -14.02
CA GLY A 253 9.72 -21.17 -13.98
C GLY A 253 9.21 -19.88 -13.33
N LEU A 254 7.94 -19.51 -13.58
CA LEU A 254 7.30 -18.37 -12.94
C LEU A 254 7.21 -18.52 -11.43
N ASN A 255 6.73 -19.67 -10.94
CA ASN A 255 6.64 -19.93 -9.50
C ASN A 255 8.02 -19.87 -8.83
N GLN A 256 9.04 -20.46 -9.46
CA GLN A 256 10.41 -20.42 -8.95
C GLN A 256 10.96 -18.97 -8.92
N ALA A 257 10.68 -18.18 -9.96
CA ALA A 257 11.10 -16.78 -9.99
C ALA A 257 10.45 -15.96 -8.87
N ILE A 258 9.18 -16.22 -8.56
CA ILE A 258 8.46 -15.54 -7.47
C ILE A 258 9.13 -15.84 -6.12
N GLU A 259 9.43 -17.11 -5.85
CA GLU A 259 10.10 -17.55 -4.61
C GLU A 259 11.48 -16.89 -4.44
N LEU A 260 12.29 -16.84 -5.50
CA LEU A 260 13.62 -16.21 -5.47
C LEU A 260 13.59 -14.68 -5.37
N CYS A 261 12.45 -14.04 -5.65
CA CYS A 261 12.31 -12.59 -5.65
C CYS A 261 11.64 -12.04 -4.39
N GLU A 262 11.14 -12.88 -3.48
CA GLU A 262 10.37 -12.43 -2.33
C GLU A 262 11.14 -11.40 -1.49
N ASP A 263 12.43 -11.64 -1.23
CA ASP A 263 13.30 -10.72 -0.49
C ASP A 263 13.47 -9.38 -1.21
N VAL A 264 13.67 -9.43 -2.52
CA VAL A 264 13.92 -8.24 -3.35
C VAL A 264 12.67 -7.37 -3.42
N LEU A 265 11.49 -7.98 -3.49
CA LEU A 265 10.21 -7.25 -3.51
C LEU A 265 9.94 -6.52 -2.19
N LYS A 266 10.38 -7.09 -1.05
CA LYS A 266 10.33 -6.41 0.26
C LYS A 266 11.27 -5.20 0.27
N ASP A 267 12.47 -5.34 -0.28
CA ASP A 267 13.48 -4.27 -0.34
C ASP A 267 13.07 -3.07 -1.21
N VAL A 268 12.28 -3.26 -2.28
CA VAL A 268 11.86 -2.16 -3.16
C VAL A 268 11.06 -1.09 -2.41
N ARG A 269 10.19 -1.48 -1.47
CA ARG A 269 9.43 -0.53 -0.65
C ARG A 269 10.36 0.36 0.18
N PHE A 270 11.34 -0.27 0.85
CA PHE A 270 12.36 0.45 1.63
C PHE A 270 13.24 1.33 0.74
N SER A 271 13.54 0.89 -0.49
CA SER A 271 14.35 1.66 -1.45
C SER A 271 13.66 2.95 -1.90
N LYS A 272 12.33 2.95 -2.05
CA LYS A 272 11.56 4.16 -2.35
C LYS A 272 11.59 5.17 -1.20
N GLU A 273 11.32 4.72 0.03
CA GLU A 273 11.40 5.57 1.23
C GLU A 273 12.80 6.19 1.35
N LYS A 274 13.83 5.35 1.24
CA LYS A 274 15.23 5.79 1.25
C LYS A 274 15.54 6.81 0.17
N LYS A 275 15.01 6.64 -1.05
CA LYS A 275 15.24 7.60 -2.15
C LYS A 275 14.59 8.96 -1.91
N VAL A 276 13.44 9.01 -1.24
CA VAL A 276 12.79 10.28 -0.85
C VAL A 276 13.59 10.98 0.24
N LEU A 277 13.99 10.24 1.28
CA LEU A 277 14.85 10.78 2.34
C LEU A 277 16.21 11.24 1.81
N GLN A 278 16.81 10.47 0.89
CA GLN A 278 18.08 10.83 0.28
C GLN A 278 17.98 12.16 -0.46
N LYS A 279 16.90 12.40 -1.22
CA LYS A 279 16.65 13.71 -1.85
C LYS A 279 16.57 14.83 -0.82
N PHE A 280 15.89 14.60 0.30
CA PHE A 280 15.80 15.58 1.38
C PHE A 280 17.17 15.89 2.01
N PHE A 281 17.98 14.86 2.27
CA PHE A 281 19.35 15.04 2.76
C PHE A 281 20.28 15.68 1.74
N ASP A 282 20.09 15.42 0.44
CA ASP A 282 20.86 16.08 -0.61
C ASP A 282 20.59 17.59 -0.63
N GLU A 283 19.33 18.02 -0.49
CA GLU A 283 18.96 19.45 -0.39
C GLU A 283 19.55 20.12 0.86
N LEU A 284 19.57 19.41 2.00
CA LEU A 284 20.24 19.86 3.22
C LEU A 284 21.75 20.04 3.01
N ASN A 285 22.41 19.04 2.42
CA ASN A 285 23.86 19.05 2.21
C ASN A 285 24.30 20.13 1.20
N LEU A 286 23.47 20.40 0.20
CA LEU A 286 23.74 21.40 -0.84
C LEU A 286 23.45 22.84 -0.38
N ASN A 287 22.85 23.04 0.81
CA ASN A 287 22.47 24.34 1.36
C ASN A 287 21.63 25.19 0.39
N THR A 288 20.73 24.55 -0.35
CA THR A 288 19.88 25.23 -1.34
C THR A 288 18.79 26.09 -0.68
N GLY A 289 18.50 25.85 0.60
CA GLY A 289 17.37 26.47 1.31
C GLY A 289 16.00 25.99 0.83
N MET A 290 15.95 24.87 0.09
CA MET A 290 14.72 24.29 -0.46
C MET A 290 14.20 23.11 0.39
N TYR A 291 14.34 23.20 1.71
CA TYR A 291 13.85 22.20 2.65
C TYR A 291 13.18 22.89 3.82
N CYS A 292 12.26 22.21 4.51
CA CYS A 292 11.72 22.63 5.79
C CYS A 292 11.80 21.45 6.77
N TYR A 293 11.99 21.73 8.06
CA TYR A 293 11.96 20.73 9.12
C TYR A 293 11.32 21.33 10.37
N GLY A 294 10.80 20.47 11.24
CA GLY A 294 10.14 20.90 12.46
C GLY A 294 8.71 21.37 12.24
N PHE A 295 7.92 21.32 13.30
CA PHE A 295 6.46 21.50 13.24
C PHE A 295 6.05 22.90 12.76
N LYS A 296 6.60 23.95 13.37
CA LYS A 296 6.23 25.36 13.09
C LYS A 296 6.58 25.77 11.67
N ALA A 297 7.85 25.62 11.29
CA ALA A 297 8.33 25.95 9.96
C ALA A 297 7.57 25.20 8.86
N THR A 298 7.22 23.93 9.12
CA THR A 298 6.48 23.13 8.13
C THR A 298 5.03 23.59 8.00
N ILE A 299 4.36 24.02 9.08
CA ILE A 299 3.02 24.62 9.00
C ILE A 299 3.06 25.94 8.22
N GLY A 300 4.00 26.84 8.54
CA GLY A 300 4.15 28.10 7.78
C GLY A 300 4.47 27.88 6.30
N CYS A 301 5.32 26.90 5.98
CA CYS A 301 5.60 26.49 4.60
C CYS A 301 4.41 25.81 3.91
N LEU A 302 3.55 25.14 4.68
CA LEU A 302 2.34 24.49 4.17
C LEU A 302 1.27 25.54 3.86
N GLU A 303 1.03 26.48 4.76
CA GLU A 303 0.07 27.59 4.59
C GLU A 303 0.43 28.49 3.40
N SER A 304 1.73 28.75 3.21
CA SER A 304 2.24 29.46 2.04
C SER A 304 2.24 28.63 0.74
N GLY A 305 1.86 27.35 0.80
CA GLY A 305 1.77 26.46 -0.36
C GLY A 305 3.11 26.14 -1.02
N ALA A 306 4.21 26.27 -0.25
CA ALA A 306 5.57 26.17 -0.76
C ALA A 306 6.09 24.74 -0.84
N ILE A 307 5.49 23.81 -0.09
CA ILE A 307 5.94 22.42 0.00
C ILE A 307 5.56 21.66 -1.27
N ASP A 308 6.52 21.05 -1.95
CA ASP A 308 6.25 20.09 -3.02
C ASP A 308 5.99 18.69 -2.45
N THR A 309 6.91 18.20 -1.61
CA THR A 309 6.83 16.87 -1.00
C THR A 309 6.96 17.00 0.51
N LEU A 310 5.89 16.66 1.23
CA LEU A 310 5.84 16.61 2.67
C LEU A 310 6.17 15.19 3.14
N ILE A 311 7.13 15.08 4.05
CA ILE A 311 7.64 13.84 4.61
C ILE A 311 7.23 13.78 6.08
N VAL A 312 6.43 12.78 6.43
CA VAL A 312 5.89 12.63 7.80
C VAL A 312 6.20 11.23 8.32
N TRP A 313 6.66 11.14 9.55
CA TRP A 313 6.85 9.87 10.24
C TRP A 313 5.50 9.27 10.68
N GLU A 314 5.30 7.97 10.46
CA GLU A 314 4.01 7.29 10.73
C GLU A 314 3.53 7.37 12.18
N ASN A 315 4.46 7.50 13.14
CA ASN A 315 4.16 7.49 14.57
C ASN A 315 4.38 8.86 15.23
N LEU A 316 4.20 9.95 14.47
CA LEU A 316 4.30 11.30 15.01
C LEU A 316 3.12 11.59 15.96
N ASP A 317 3.42 11.88 17.22
CA ASP A 317 2.45 12.19 18.28
C ASP A 317 2.12 13.70 18.40
N SER A 318 2.38 14.51 17.37
CA SER A 318 2.07 15.95 17.39
C SER A 318 0.57 16.22 17.21
N GLU A 319 0.03 17.08 18.06
CA GLU A 319 -1.38 17.53 17.99
C GLU A 319 -1.47 18.89 17.27
N TYR A 320 -2.51 19.05 16.44
CA TYR A 320 -2.88 20.30 15.78
C TYR A 320 -4.41 20.44 15.82
N GLU A 321 -4.92 21.56 16.33
CA GLU A 321 -6.37 21.84 16.46
C GLU A 321 -7.16 20.70 17.13
N ASP A 322 -6.72 20.21 18.30
CA ASP A 322 -7.33 19.11 19.06
C ASP A 322 -7.44 17.75 18.33
N THR A 323 -6.70 17.60 17.22
CA THR A 323 -6.58 16.35 16.44
C THR A 323 -5.12 15.97 16.22
N LEU A 324 -4.85 14.70 15.94
CA LEU A 324 -3.49 14.28 15.56
C LEU A 324 -3.12 14.93 14.23
N PHE A 325 -1.94 15.56 14.16
CA PHE A 325 -1.46 16.26 12.97
C PHE A 325 -1.49 15.37 11.72
N ILE A 326 -1.20 14.07 11.88
CA ILE A 326 -1.27 13.09 10.80
C ILE A 326 -2.69 12.97 10.21
N ASP A 327 -3.74 13.07 11.03
CA ASP A 327 -5.12 12.99 10.54
C ASP A 327 -5.51 14.27 9.81
N TRP A 328 -5.15 15.42 10.38
CA TRP A 328 -5.41 16.71 9.78
C TRP A 328 -4.71 16.86 8.42
N ILE A 329 -3.43 16.49 8.33
CA ILE A 329 -2.67 16.61 7.08
C ILE A 329 -3.21 15.65 6.01
N ALA A 330 -3.65 14.46 6.39
CA ALA A 330 -4.25 13.49 5.48
C ALA A 330 -5.56 14.02 4.84
N GLU A 331 -6.27 14.93 5.51
CA GLU A 331 -7.47 15.58 4.97
C GLU A 331 -7.16 16.80 4.11
N ASN A 332 -6.17 17.60 4.53
CA ASN A 332 -5.98 18.94 3.98
C ASN A 332 -4.83 19.07 2.97
N TYR A 333 -3.92 18.09 2.84
CA TYR A 333 -2.74 18.22 1.96
C TYR A 333 -3.09 18.51 0.48
N LYS A 334 -4.23 18.00 -0.02
CA LYS A 334 -4.72 18.27 -1.39
C LYS A 334 -5.04 19.74 -1.62
N ASN A 335 -5.52 20.45 -0.59
CA ASN A 335 -5.84 21.87 -0.68
C ASN A 335 -4.57 22.72 -0.84
N TYR A 336 -3.47 22.28 -0.21
CA TYR A 336 -2.15 22.92 -0.31
C TYR A 336 -1.36 22.47 -1.56
N GLY A 337 -1.85 21.45 -2.27
CA GLY A 337 -1.24 20.94 -3.49
C GLY A 337 0.11 20.24 -3.27
N CYS A 338 0.43 19.80 -2.06
CA CYS A 338 1.66 19.07 -1.76
C CYS A 338 1.48 17.55 -1.97
N LYS A 339 2.60 16.81 -2.06
CA LYS A 339 2.62 15.33 -2.06
C LYS A 339 2.96 14.84 -0.67
N LEU A 340 2.10 14.03 -0.07
CA LEU A 340 2.35 13.46 1.26
C LEU A 340 3.06 12.11 1.12
N VAL A 341 4.16 11.92 1.85
CA VAL A 341 4.90 10.66 1.93
C VAL A 341 5.09 10.28 3.38
N PHE A 342 4.64 9.08 3.74
CA PHE A 342 4.89 8.49 5.05
C PHE A 342 6.22 7.74 5.06
N VAL A 343 6.98 7.88 6.15
CA VAL A 343 8.28 7.25 6.33
C VAL A 343 8.31 6.45 7.63
N SER A 344 9.07 5.35 7.63
CA SER A 344 9.32 4.51 8.80
C SER A 344 10.74 4.69 9.37
N ASP A 345 10.92 4.32 10.63
CA ASP A 345 12.20 4.36 11.37
C ASP A 345 13.10 3.12 11.12
N LYS A 346 12.71 2.24 10.19
CA LYS A 346 13.38 0.96 9.93
C LYS A 346 14.67 1.08 9.12
N SER A 347 14.82 2.16 8.36
CA SER A 347 16.03 2.44 7.58
C SER A 347 16.99 3.31 8.38
N GLY A 348 18.31 3.18 8.16
CA GLY A 348 19.30 4.02 8.83
C GLY A 348 19.08 5.52 8.55
N GLU A 349 18.68 5.86 7.32
CA GLU A 349 18.28 7.21 6.94
C GLU A 349 16.99 7.66 7.65
N GLY A 350 16.02 6.77 7.83
CA GLY A 350 14.77 7.04 8.54
C GLY A 350 15.01 7.30 10.02
N THR A 351 15.87 6.51 10.67
CA THR A 351 16.27 6.76 12.07
C THR A 351 16.93 8.12 12.22
N GLN A 352 17.83 8.51 11.31
CA GLN A 352 18.45 9.84 11.31
C GLN A 352 17.42 10.96 11.11
N PHE A 353 16.42 10.75 10.26
CA PHE A 353 15.35 11.71 10.04
C PHE A 353 14.49 11.91 11.30
N VAL A 354 14.11 10.82 11.98
CA VAL A 354 13.29 10.86 13.19
C VAL A 354 14.07 11.47 14.36
N GLU A 355 15.28 10.99 14.64
CA GLU A 355 16.11 11.47 15.76
C GLU A 355 16.65 12.89 15.54
N GLY A 356 17.01 13.24 14.30
CA GLY A 356 17.62 14.53 13.98
C GLY A 356 16.63 15.67 13.73
N PHE A 357 15.48 15.37 13.11
CA PHE A 357 14.54 16.39 12.62
C PHE A 357 13.14 16.26 13.23
N GLY A 358 12.96 15.41 14.23
CA GLY A 358 11.67 15.23 14.93
C GLY A 358 10.60 14.55 14.08
N GLY A 359 10.99 13.83 13.02
CA GLY A 359 10.08 13.02 12.21
C GLY A 359 9.16 13.80 11.28
N LEU A 360 9.43 15.09 11.05
CA LEU A 360 8.61 15.95 10.20
C LEU A 360 9.48 16.91 9.38
N GLY A 361 9.28 16.90 8.06
CA GLY A 361 10.03 17.75 7.14
C GLY A 361 9.44 17.76 5.75
N GLY A 362 9.98 18.60 4.87
CA GLY A 362 9.46 18.76 3.53
C GLY A 362 10.50 19.30 2.56
N ILE A 363 10.28 19.02 1.29
CA ILE A 363 11.03 19.57 0.16
C ILE A 363 10.19 20.71 -0.42
N LEU A 364 10.78 21.90 -0.50
CA LEU A 364 10.12 23.11 -0.98
C LEU A 364 10.23 23.25 -2.50
N ARG A 365 9.25 23.92 -3.12
CA ARG A 365 9.23 24.27 -4.55
C ARG A 365 10.14 25.45 -4.88
N TYR A 366 10.25 26.36 -3.93
CA TYR A 366 11.03 27.58 -4.02
C TYR A 366 11.63 27.87 -2.65
N LYS A 367 12.75 28.59 -2.64
CA LYS A 367 13.42 28.99 -1.41
C LYS A 367 12.51 29.94 -0.62
N ILE A 368 12.35 29.64 0.67
CA ILE A 368 11.72 30.51 1.65
C ILE A 368 12.74 30.75 2.75
N ASP A 369 12.83 31.98 3.24
CA ASP A 369 13.63 32.27 4.43
C ASP A 369 12.84 31.77 5.64
N ILE A 370 13.33 30.71 6.26
CA ILE A 370 12.64 30.00 7.35
C ILE A 370 12.76 30.80 8.67
N GLU A 371 13.81 31.63 8.78
CA GLU A 371 14.09 32.48 9.94
C GLU A 371 12.94 33.44 10.26
N THR A 372 12.17 33.89 9.26
CA THR A 372 11.02 34.80 9.51
C THR A 372 9.91 34.16 10.32
N PHE A 373 9.76 32.82 10.30
CA PHE A 373 8.71 32.14 11.06
C PHE A 373 9.09 31.89 12.53
N ASP A 374 10.38 31.85 12.83
CA ASP A 374 10.87 31.79 14.21
C ASP A 374 10.87 33.21 14.86
N GLU A 375 11.09 34.26 14.07
CA GLU A 375 11.08 35.67 14.55
C GLU A 375 9.68 36.23 14.86
N GLU A 376 8.62 35.77 14.17
CA GLU A 376 7.24 36.20 14.47
C GLU A 376 6.77 35.79 15.88
N GLU A 377 7.41 34.78 16.49
CA GLU A 377 7.17 34.40 17.90
C GLU A 377 7.85 35.33 18.91
N GLU A 378 9.05 35.83 18.64
CA GLU A 378 9.68 36.82 19.53
C GLU A 378 8.83 38.10 19.55
N LEU A 379 8.32 38.55 18.41
CA LEU A 379 7.46 39.73 18.35
C LEU A 379 6.07 39.52 18.98
N SER A 380 5.46 38.34 18.84
CA SER A 380 4.14 38.05 19.43
C SER A 380 4.22 37.77 20.93
N SER A 381 5.30 37.13 21.42
CA SER A 381 5.55 36.93 22.85
C SER A 381 5.87 38.24 23.57
N PHE A 382 6.54 39.19 22.92
CA PHE A 382 6.70 40.55 23.45
C PHE A 382 5.37 41.33 23.51
N SER A 383 4.40 41.05 22.61
CA SER A 383 3.10 41.74 22.64
C SER A 383 2.14 41.23 23.72
N ALA A 384 2.36 40.02 24.25
CA ALA A 384 1.49 39.42 25.27
C ALA A 384 1.81 39.87 26.70
N GLU A 385 2.96 40.53 26.93
CA GLU A 385 3.38 40.99 28.26
C GLU A 385 2.98 42.46 28.57
N ASP A 386 2.48 43.23 27.60
CA ASP A 386 2.19 44.67 27.78
C ASP A 386 0.73 45.04 28.13
N ASP A 387 -0.19 44.07 28.23
CA ASP A 387 -1.60 44.31 28.64
C ASP A 387 -1.87 43.96 30.11
N ILE A 388 -0.96 44.35 31.01
CA ILE A 388 -1.23 44.40 32.46
C ILE A 388 -0.89 45.80 32.99
N PHE A 389 -1.84 46.72 32.91
CA PHE A 389 -1.94 47.86 33.85
C PHE A 389 -3.39 48.28 34.11
#